data_AF-A0A1Z5J783-F1
#
_entry.id   AF-A0A1Z5J783-F1
#
_cell.length_a   1.000
_cell.length_b   1.000
_cell.length_c   1.000
_cell.angle_alpha   90.00
_cell.angle_beta   90.00
_cell.angle_gamma   90.00
#
_symmetry.space_group_name_H-M   'P 1'
#
loop_
_entity.id
_entity.type
_entity.pdbx_description
1 polymer ?
#
loop_
_entity_poly.entity_id
_entity_poly.type
_entity_poly.pdbx_seq_one_letter_code
_entity_poly.pdbx_strand_id
1 'polypeptide(L)'
;MTGTWIGNVWVPPTGWKYHTPNELRQIYSGKRILWVGDSTGRRTAMNLYALLDWKNSSFLPQELSSPTLIDAAKKGPHECNKWIEADFRPNNCRTVNFTSEEEGEHIYVKAVCHTDVERFFQTEMEGRANITENIDVIIVAIGIWDVIRPQACRKGFQNRTLVEMVSDLVELTNEFQIMTRKAVIWRTSGYSEQQEPIINKTSTLNYVTMDKLDQVRVNNTLYGRPNRFNYVNWGGAVLARSRPGERIKGDMKPHYGLEPRHVLIEMITNLLEKEEYLKYMSDS
;
A
#
# COMPACT_ATOMS: atom_id res chain seq x y z
N MET A 1 -12.08 -6.73 6.79
CA MET A 1 -12.81 -7.60 5.82
C MET A 1 -11.84 -8.04 4.72
N THR A 2 -11.97 -9.26 4.20
CA THR A 2 -10.95 -9.86 3.29
C THR A 2 -11.51 -10.39 1.95
N GLY A 3 -12.83 -10.57 1.82
CA GLY A 3 -13.44 -11.23 0.66
C GLY A 3 -13.11 -12.72 0.56
N THR A 4 -13.47 -13.34 -0.57
CA THR A 4 -13.22 -14.76 -0.88
C THR A 4 -12.67 -14.95 -2.30
N TRP A 5 -12.36 -16.17 -2.72
CA TRP A 5 -11.86 -16.45 -4.08
C TRP A 5 -12.64 -17.58 -4.76
N ILE A 6 -12.91 -17.43 -6.05
CA ILE A 6 -13.42 -18.47 -6.95
C ILE A 6 -12.44 -18.57 -8.12
N GLY A 7 -11.61 -19.61 -8.12
CA GLY A 7 -10.43 -19.64 -8.99
C GLY A 7 -9.55 -18.39 -8.78
N ASN A 8 -9.07 -17.78 -9.86
CA ASN A 8 -8.25 -16.55 -9.79
C ASN A 8 -9.08 -15.26 -9.65
N VAL A 9 -10.39 -15.36 -9.45
CA VAL A 9 -11.27 -14.20 -9.26
C VAL A 9 -11.52 -14.01 -7.77
N TRP A 10 -11.16 -12.82 -7.26
CA TRP A 10 -11.53 -12.42 -5.91
C TRP A 10 -12.98 -11.96 -5.89
N VAL A 11 -13.72 -12.31 -4.85
CA VAL A 11 -15.09 -11.86 -4.63
C VAL A 11 -15.05 -10.90 -3.44
N PRO A 12 -15.37 -9.61 -3.65
CA PRO A 12 -15.32 -8.62 -2.59
C PRO A 12 -16.31 -8.97 -1.46
N PRO A 13 -16.02 -8.59 -0.20
CA PRO A 13 -16.98 -8.72 0.89
C PRO A 13 -18.20 -7.83 0.64
N THR A 14 -19.31 -8.10 1.34
CA THR A 14 -20.54 -7.29 1.25
C THR A 14 -20.24 -5.80 1.44
N GLY A 15 -20.76 -4.99 0.53
CA GLY A 15 -20.58 -3.53 0.52
C GLY A 15 -19.33 -3.06 -0.23
N TRP A 16 -18.46 -3.96 -0.70
CA TRP A 16 -17.34 -3.63 -1.58
C TRP A 16 -17.63 -4.09 -3.02
N LYS A 17 -17.04 -3.41 -3.98
CA LYS A 17 -17.16 -3.70 -5.42
C LYS A 17 -15.81 -3.68 -6.13
N TYR A 18 -15.80 -4.19 -7.35
CA TYR A 18 -14.75 -3.87 -8.31
C TYR A 18 -15.04 -2.52 -8.96
N HIS A 19 -13.98 -1.79 -9.26
CA HIS A 19 -14.07 -0.52 -9.97
C HIS A 19 -13.60 -0.67 -11.41
N THR A 20 -14.34 -0.05 -12.31
CA THR A 20 -13.87 0.17 -13.68
C THR A 20 -12.71 1.18 -13.69
N PRO A 21 -11.86 1.20 -14.73
CA PRO A 21 -10.83 2.23 -14.87
C PRO A 21 -11.38 3.66 -14.83
N ASN A 22 -12.62 3.88 -15.29
CA ASN A 22 -13.26 5.18 -15.20
C ASN A 22 -13.61 5.57 -13.75
N GLU A 23 -14.18 4.64 -12.97
CA GLU A 23 -14.44 4.87 -11.55
C GLU A 23 -13.14 5.08 -10.76
N LEU A 24 -12.09 4.29 -11.04
CA LEU A 24 -10.77 4.52 -10.46
C LEU A 24 -10.27 5.94 -10.76
N ARG A 25 -10.38 6.38 -12.02
CA ARG A 25 -9.97 7.75 -12.41
C ARG A 25 -10.77 8.82 -11.67
N GLN A 26 -12.07 8.64 -11.49
CA GLN A 26 -12.89 9.58 -10.71
C GLN A 26 -12.46 9.64 -9.25
N ILE A 27 -12.25 8.48 -8.62
CA ILE A 27 -11.84 8.39 -7.21
C ILE A 27 -10.44 8.96 -6.99
N TYR A 28 -9.53 8.79 -7.95
CA TYR A 28 -8.15 9.28 -7.82
C TYR A 28 -7.91 10.64 -8.49
N SER A 29 -8.94 11.27 -9.07
CA SER A 29 -8.77 12.53 -9.80
C SER A 29 -8.27 13.64 -8.88
N GLY A 30 -7.27 14.38 -9.36
CA GLY A 30 -6.61 15.46 -8.62
C GLY A 30 -5.82 15.02 -7.37
N LYS A 31 -5.74 13.71 -7.07
CA LYS A 31 -5.02 13.23 -5.88
C LYS A 31 -3.53 12.99 -6.16
N ARG A 32 -2.71 13.32 -5.17
CA ARG A 32 -1.30 12.92 -5.09
C ARG A 32 -1.15 11.75 -4.13
N ILE A 33 -0.79 10.60 -4.67
CA ILE A 33 -0.67 9.33 -3.96
C ILE A 33 0.81 9.00 -3.81
N LEU A 34 1.24 8.80 -2.58
CA LEU A 34 2.58 8.31 -2.26
C LEU A 34 2.50 6.87 -1.78
N TRP A 35 3.26 5.99 -2.42
CA TRP A 35 3.54 4.65 -1.89
C TRP A 35 4.92 4.65 -1.24
N VAL A 36 4.99 4.16 -0.01
CA VAL A 36 6.24 3.91 0.70
C VAL A 36 6.32 2.42 0.99
N GLY A 37 7.31 1.74 0.45
CA GLY A 37 7.47 0.33 0.78
C GLY A 37 8.33 -0.47 -0.19
N ASP A 38 8.14 -1.78 -0.17
CA ASP A 38 9.06 -2.72 -0.80
C ASP A 38 8.71 -3.00 -2.27
N SER A 39 9.41 -3.94 -2.90
CA SER A 39 9.15 -4.34 -4.29
C SER A 39 7.74 -4.87 -4.55
N THR A 40 7.06 -5.44 -3.55
CA THR A 40 5.66 -5.88 -3.67
C THR A 40 4.71 -4.68 -3.69
N GLY A 41 5.01 -3.65 -2.89
CA GLY A 41 4.34 -2.35 -2.94
C GLY A 41 4.54 -1.70 -4.29
N ARG A 42 5.80 -1.59 -4.74
CA ARG A 42 6.16 -1.01 -6.06
C ARG A 42 5.35 -1.59 -7.20
N ARG A 43 5.26 -2.92 -7.28
CA ARG A 43 4.56 -3.60 -8.38
C ARG A 43 3.08 -3.26 -8.39
N THR A 44 2.45 -3.17 -7.22
CA THR A 44 1.03 -2.79 -7.11
C THR A 44 0.83 -1.33 -7.48
N ALA A 45 1.69 -0.45 -6.95
CA ALA A 45 1.68 0.97 -7.24
C ALA A 45 1.77 1.23 -8.76
N MET A 46 2.67 0.53 -9.46
CA MET A 46 2.77 0.63 -10.91
C MET A 46 1.57 0.02 -11.66
N ASN A 47 0.88 -0.97 -11.09
CA ASN A 47 -0.37 -1.46 -11.66
C ASN A 47 -1.51 -0.46 -11.50
N LEU A 48 -1.61 0.20 -10.35
CA LEU A 48 -2.58 1.28 -10.16
C LEU A 48 -2.33 2.38 -11.20
N TYR A 49 -1.09 2.87 -11.32
CA TYR A 49 -0.75 3.85 -12.34
C TYR A 49 -1.16 3.40 -13.76
N ALA A 50 -0.83 2.16 -14.14
CA ALA A 50 -1.18 1.64 -15.46
C ALA A 50 -2.70 1.53 -15.70
N LEU A 51 -3.48 1.26 -14.64
CA LEU A 51 -4.94 1.26 -14.70
C LEU A 51 -5.51 2.67 -14.84
N LEU A 52 -4.92 3.66 -14.16
CA LEU A 52 -5.34 5.06 -14.26
C LEU A 52 -4.98 5.68 -15.61
N ASP A 53 -3.87 5.27 -16.21
CA ASP A 53 -3.44 5.68 -17.57
C ASP A 53 -4.16 4.88 -18.68
N TRP A 54 -4.98 3.90 -18.31
CA TRP A 54 -5.66 3.03 -19.27
C TRP A 54 -6.76 3.77 -20.02
N LYS A 55 -6.65 3.83 -21.35
CA LYS A 55 -7.59 4.58 -22.20
C LYS A 55 -8.94 3.90 -22.40
N ASN A 56 -9.05 2.58 -22.20
CA ASN A 56 -10.34 1.89 -22.32
C ASN A 56 -11.16 2.06 -21.03
N SER A 57 -12.40 2.52 -21.15
CA SER A 57 -13.31 2.74 -20.02
C SER A 57 -14.00 1.46 -19.54
N SER A 58 -14.09 0.43 -20.39
CA SER A 58 -14.78 -0.82 -20.08
C SER A 58 -13.79 -1.92 -19.68
N PHE A 59 -14.05 -2.58 -18.56
CA PHE A 59 -13.18 -3.62 -18.01
C PHE A 59 -13.74 -4.99 -18.37
N LEU A 60 -12.97 -5.81 -19.10
CA LEU A 60 -13.20 -7.26 -19.12
C LEU A 60 -12.13 -7.93 -18.26
N PRO A 61 -12.47 -8.95 -17.44
CA PRO A 61 -11.47 -9.72 -16.67
C PRO A 61 -10.33 -10.30 -17.52
N GLN A 62 -10.54 -10.44 -18.83
CA GLN A 62 -9.55 -10.90 -19.81
C GLN A 62 -8.53 -9.80 -20.17
N GLU A 63 -8.82 -8.52 -19.93
CA GLU A 63 -7.87 -7.42 -20.14
C GLU A 63 -6.85 -7.30 -18.99
N LEU A 64 -7.17 -7.82 -17.80
CA LEU A 64 -6.23 -7.92 -16.68
C LEU A 64 -5.00 -8.76 -17.06
N SER A 65 -5.16 -9.85 -17.80
CA SER A 65 -4.01 -10.64 -18.25
C SER A 65 -3.22 -10.00 -19.40
N SER A 66 -3.54 -8.75 -19.79
CA SER A 66 -2.78 -8.03 -20.82
C SER A 66 -1.30 -7.93 -20.43
N PRO A 67 -0.38 -8.34 -21.32
CA PRO A 67 1.05 -8.14 -21.13
C PRO A 67 1.39 -6.69 -20.77
N THR A 68 0.63 -5.72 -21.28
CA THR A 68 0.83 -4.28 -21.00
C THR A 68 0.68 -3.95 -19.52
N LEU A 69 -0.34 -4.46 -18.83
CA LEU A 69 -0.53 -4.25 -17.39
C LEU A 69 0.49 -5.05 -16.56
N ILE A 70 0.83 -6.25 -17.01
CA ILE A 70 1.83 -7.10 -16.34
C ILE A 70 3.23 -6.48 -16.43
N ASP A 71 3.57 -5.89 -17.58
CA ASP A 71 4.88 -5.32 -17.89
C ASP A 71 5.04 -3.87 -17.45
N ALA A 72 3.96 -3.10 -17.28
CA ALA A 72 4.03 -1.75 -16.69
C ALA A 72 4.69 -1.78 -15.30
N ALA A 73 4.48 -2.85 -14.52
CA ALA A 73 5.15 -3.07 -13.24
C ALA A 73 6.62 -3.54 -13.35
N LYS A 74 7.05 -3.96 -14.56
CA LYS A 74 8.41 -4.43 -14.86
C LYS A 74 9.29 -3.37 -15.51
N LYS A 75 8.71 -2.37 -16.20
CA LYS A 75 9.46 -1.22 -16.72
C LYS A 75 10.24 -0.59 -15.55
N GLY A 76 11.54 -0.37 -15.77
CA GLY A 76 12.50 0.07 -14.77
C GLY A 76 12.12 1.39 -14.07
N PRO A 77 12.93 1.87 -13.10
CA PRO A 77 12.64 3.13 -12.43
C PRO A 77 12.49 4.23 -13.48
N HIS A 78 11.32 4.88 -13.48
CA HIS A 78 11.17 6.14 -14.20
C HIS A 78 11.74 7.21 -13.29
N GLU A 79 12.78 7.89 -13.76
CA GLU A 79 13.52 8.84 -12.95
C GLU A 79 12.59 9.91 -12.38
N CYS A 80 12.51 9.98 -11.05
CA CYS A 80 11.90 11.11 -10.39
C CYS A 80 12.93 12.23 -10.30
N ASN A 81 12.70 13.32 -11.04
CA ASN A 81 13.58 14.50 -11.02
C ASN A 81 13.27 15.46 -9.86
N LYS A 82 12.38 15.07 -8.95
CA LYS A 82 12.04 15.80 -7.72
C LYS A 82 12.82 15.20 -6.54
N TRP A 83 13.07 16.01 -5.51
CA TRP A 83 13.75 15.62 -4.26
C TRP A 83 15.09 14.91 -4.48
N ILE A 84 15.90 15.43 -5.41
CA ILE A 84 17.15 14.77 -5.85
C ILE A 84 18.16 14.57 -4.72
N GLU A 85 18.16 15.47 -3.72
CA GLU A 85 19.04 15.44 -2.55
C GLU A 85 18.45 14.71 -1.33
N ALA A 86 17.22 14.20 -1.41
CA ALA A 86 16.58 13.55 -0.27
C ALA A 86 17.14 12.13 -0.05
N ASP A 87 17.41 11.77 1.21
CA ASP A 87 17.85 10.43 1.62
C ASP A 87 16.89 9.31 1.15
N PHE A 88 15.61 9.65 1.01
CA PHE A 88 14.54 8.78 0.52
C PHE A 88 13.97 9.26 -0.81
N ARG A 89 14.83 9.73 -1.73
CA ARG A 89 14.43 10.16 -3.07
C ARG A 89 13.49 9.12 -3.71
N PRO A 90 12.30 9.54 -4.19
CA PRO A 90 11.41 8.63 -4.88
C PRO A 90 12.08 8.00 -6.10
N ASN A 91 11.89 6.69 -6.28
CA ASN A 91 12.43 5.97 -7.43
C ASN A 91 11.46 6.00 -8.63
N ASN A 92 10.24 6.47 -8.42
CA ASN A 92 9.22 6.58 -9.46
C ASN A 92 8.29 7.75 -9.15
N CYS A 93 8.11 8.65 -10.11
CA CYS A 93 7.14 9.74 -10.07
C CYS A 93 6.41 9.78 -11.42
N ARG A 94 5.09 9.72 -11.39
CA ARG A 94 4.23 9.75 -12.58
C ARG A 94 3.13 10.76 -12.43
N THR A 95 2.94 11.58 -13.44
CA THR A 95 1.72 12.34 -13.62
C THR A 95 0.66 11.44 -14.25
N VAL A 96 -0.56 11.53 -13.75
CA VAL A 96 -1.74 10.92 -14.36
C VAL A 96 -2.63 12.05 -14.85
N ASN A 97 -2.88 12.08 -16.16
CA ASN A 97 -3.74 13.09 -16.77
C ASN A 97 -5.16 12.53 -16.83
N PHE A 98 -6.04 13.00 -15.94
CA PHE A 98 -7.44 12.59 -15.93
C PHE A 98 -8.25 13.40 -16.93
N THR A 99 -8.01 14.72 -16.96
CA THR A 99 -8.54 15.69 -17.93
C THR A 99 -7.45 16.70 -18.29
N SER A 100 -7.76 17.72 -19.09
CA SER A 100 -6.82 18.83 -19.38
C SER A 100 -6.55 19.73 -18.17
N GLU A 101 -7.36 19.64 -17.11
CA GLU A 101 -7.33 20.55 -15.95
C GLU A 101 -7.08 19.82 -14.62
N GLU A 102 -7.23 18.50 -14.58
CA GLU A 102 -7.00 17.68 -13.38
C GLU A 102 -5.83 16.72 -13.57
N GLU A 103 -4.72 17.03 -12.89
CA GLU A 103 -3.53 16.20 -12.82
C GLU A 103 -3.42 15.55 -11.43
N GLY A 104 -3.22 14.23 -11.41
CA GLY A 104 -2.78 13.51 -10.21
C GLY A 104 -1.30 13.17 -10.28
N GLU A 105 -0.71 12.88 -9.12
CA GLU A 105 0.65 12.35 -9.06
C GLU A 105 0.68 11.01 -8.36
N HIS A 106 1.42 10.07 -8.93
CA HIS A 106 1.65 8.76 -8.38
C HIS A 106 3.14 8.57 -8.11
N ILE A 107 3.51 8.59 -6.84
CA ILE A 107 4.89 8.62 -6.36
C ILE A 107 5.18 7.33 -5.60
N TYR A 108 6.39 6.79 -5.77
CA TYR A 108 6.85 5.63 -5.02
C TYR A 108 8.25 5.86 -4.43
N VAL A 109 8.33 5.75 -3.11
CA VAL A 109 9.55 5.75 -2.32
C VAL A 109 9.89 4.31 -1.94
N LYS A 110 11.10 3.88 -2.28
CA LYS A 110 11.58 2.55 -1.96
C LYS A 110 11.99 2.48 -0.49
N ALA A 111 11.33 1.61 0.27
CA ALA A 111 11.67 1.26 1.64
C ALA A 111 11.52 -0.26 1.80
N VAL A 112 12.62 -0.99 1.99
CA VAL A 112 12.60 -2.46 1.91
C VAL A 112 12.15 -3.08 3.24
N CYS A 113 12.53 -2.46 4.35
CA CYS A 113 12.32 -2.97 5.71
C CYS A 113 11.52 -1.96 6.56
N HIS A 114 11.00 -2.39 7.71
CA HIS A 114 10.31 -1.48 8.64
C HIS A 114 11.20 -0.30 9.06
N THR A 115 12.49 -0.55 9.29
CA THR A 115 13.48 0.48 9.67
C THR A 115 13.68 1.56 8.60
N ASP A 116 13.49 1.21 7.32
CA ASP A 116 13.56 2.19 6.22
C ASP A 116 12.33 3.13 6.26
N VAL A 117 11.14 2.57 6.51
CA VAL A 117 9.90 3.36 6.63
C VAL A 117 9.93 4.23 7.89
N GLU A 118 10.47 3.71 9.00
CA GLU A 118 10.68 4.47 10.24
C GLU A 118 11.54 5.70 9.99
N ARG A 119 12.70 5.52 9.34
CA ARG A 119 13.60 6.63 9.01
C ARG A 119 12.99 7.59 7.98
N PHE A 120 12.20 7.09 7.04
CA PHE A 120 11.45 7.93 6.11
C PHE A 120 10.52 8.89 6.87
N PHE A 121 9.64 8.38 7.74
CA PHE A 121 8.72 9.24 8.49
C PHE A 121 9.45 10.17 9.47
N GLN A 122 10.52 9.72 10.14
CA GLN A 122 11.36 10.60 10.96
C GLN A 122 11.90 11.78 10.15
N THR A 123 12.44 11.51 8.96
CA THR A 123 13.01 12.53 8.07
C THR A 123 11.94 13.52 7.58
N GLU A 124 10.72 13.04 7.31
CA GLU A 124 9.58 13.89 6.95
C GLU A 124 9.09 14.74 8.13
N MET A 125 8.99 14.19 9.33
CA MET A 125 8.60 14.93 10.54
C MET A 125 9.63 15.98 10.94
N GLU A 126 10.91 15.73 10.68
CA GLU A 126 12.01 16.68 10.88
C GLU A 126 12.08 17.76 9.79
N GLY A 127 11.24 17.68 8.74
CA GLY A 127 11.24 18.63 7.62
C GLY A 127 12.47 18.55 6.70
N ARG A 128 13.23 17.45 6.77
CA ARG A 128 14.49 17.28 6.01
C ARG A 128 14.27 16.86 4.55
N ALA A 129 13.14 16.24 4.22
CA ALA A 129 12.87 15.74 2.87
C ALA A 129 11.64 16.40 2.19
N ASN A 130 10.58 16.72 2.95
CA ASN A 130 9.35 17.36 2.47
C ASN A 130 8.73 16.66 1.24
N ILE A 131 8.90 15.34 1.10
CA ILE A 131 8.29 14.54 0.03
C ILE A 131 6.78 14.48 0.22
N THR A 132 6.32 14.51 1.47
CA THR A 132 4.91 14.33 1.82
C THR A 132 4.09 15.62 1.76
N GLU A 133 4.71 16.81 1.64
CA GLU A 133 4.06 18.12 1.82
C GLU A 133 2.72 18.23 1.08
N ASN A 134 2.71 17.90 -0.21
CA ASN A 134 1.53 17.99 -1.07
C ASN A 134 0.86 16.64 -1.36
N ILE A 135 1.11 15.62 -0.54
CA ILE A 135 0.52 14.29 -0.69
C ILE A 135 -0.82 14.22 0.04
N ASP A 136 -1.83 13.68 -0.64
CA ASP A 136 -3.18 13.46 -0.10
C ASP A 136 -3.30 12.12 0.63
N VAL A 137 -2.74 11.07 0.03
CA VAL A 137 -2.82 9.69 0.52
C VAL A 137 -1.45 9.05 0.51
N ILE A 138 -1.02 8.53 1.66
CA ILE A 138 0.20 7.74 1.82
C ILE A 138 -0.17 6.28 2.02
N ILE A 139 0.39 5.39 1.22
CA ILE A 139 0.18 3.95 1.31
C ILE A 139 1.47 3.29 1.77
N VAL A 140 1.43 2.66 2.95
CA VAL A 140 2.55 1.92 3.52
C VAL A 140 2.42 0.44 3.13
N ALA A 141 3.38 -0.08 2.37
CA ALA A 141 3.33 -1.44 1.80
C ALA A 141 4.64 -2.21 2.02
N ILE A 142 4.79 -2.78 3.22
CA ILE A 142 6.01 -3.47 3.67
C ILE A 142 5.72 -4.78 4.41
N GLY A 143 6.79 -5.53 4.69
CA GLY A 143 6.86 -6.47 5.80
C GLY A 143 7.36 -7.86 5.46
N ILE A 144 7.22 -8.30 4.20
CA ILE A 144 7.65 -9.66 3.84
C ILE A 144 9.18 -9.81 4.00
N TRP A 145 9.95 -8.77 3.67
CA TRP A 145 11.40 -8.80 3.76
C TRP A 145 11.92 -8.89 5.19
N ASP A 146 11.25 -8.27 6.16
CA ASP A 146 11.60 -8.41 7.59
C ASP A 146 11.43 -9.85 8.09
N VAL A 147 10.52 -10.62 7.46
CA VAL A 147 10.30 -12.02 7.77
C VAL A 147 11.31 -12.93 7.07
N ILE A 148 11.54 -12.74 5.76
CA ILE A 148 12.39 -13.65 4.96
C ILE A 148 13.87 -13.27 4.97
N ARG A 149 14.22 -12.04 5.37
CA ARG A 149 15.61 -11.54 5.48
C ARG A 149 15.81 -10.72 6.77
N PRO A 150 15.53 -11.30 7.95
CA PRO A 150 15.58 -10.55 9.22
C PRO A 150 16.96 -9.95 9.50
N GLN A 151 18.05 -10.64 9.15
CA GLN A 151 19.40 -10.12 9.36
C GLN A 151 19.70 -8.86 8.54
N ALA A 152 19.20 -8.79 7.30
CA ALA A 152 19.37 -7.61 6.46
C ALA A 152 18.53 -6.43 6.98
N CYS A 153 17.28 -6.69 7.38
CA CYS A 153 16.36 -5.66 7.85
C CYS A 153 16.66 -5.14 9.28
N ARG A 154 17.38 -5.92 10.09
CA ARG A 154 17.75 -5.53 11.47
C ARG A 154 19.21 -5.11 11.61
N LYS A 155 19.92 -4.84 10.52
CA LYS A 155 21.30 -4.36 10.58
C LYS A 155 21.33 -3.01 11.33
N GLY A 156 22.03 -2.97 12.46
CA GLY A 156 22.09 -1.80 13.35
C GLY A 156 20.97 -1.72 14.40
N PHE A 157 19.99 -2.64 14.38
CA PHE A 157 18.83 -2.66 15.28
C PHE A 157 18.65 -4.03 15.95
N GLN A 158 19.75 -4.71 16.28
CA GLN A 158 19.71 -6.09 16.81
C GLN A 158 19.02 -6.20 18.17
N ASN A 159 18.91 -5.09 18.91
CA ASN A 159 18.29 -5.06 20.24
C ASN A 159 16.76 -4.98 20.19
N ARG A 160 16.15 -4.71 19.03
CA ARG A 160 14.69 -4.64 18.87
C ARG A 160 14.17 -5.92 18.22
N THR A 161 13.10 -6.45 18.80
CA THR A 161 12.28 -7.50 18.19
C THR A 161 11.48 -6.93 17.02
N LEU A 162 10.99 -7.79 16.13
CA LEU A 162 10.12 -7.35 15.03
C LEU A 162 8.81 -6.73 15.56
N VAL A 163 8.30 -7.21 16.70
CA VAL A 163 7.08 -6.69 17.32
C VAL A 163 7.29 -5.26 17.80
N GLU A 164 8.40 -4.98 18.48
CA GLU A 164 8.76 -3.62 18.91
C GLU A 164 8.95 -2.71 17.68
N MET A 165 9.66 -3.18 16.66
CA MET A 165 9.84 -2.41 15.42
C MET A 165 8.52 -2.01 14.75
N VAL A 166 7.56 -2.94 14.69
CA VAL A 166 6.23 -2.68 14.13
C VAL A 166 5.46 -1.70 15.02
N SER A 167 5.50 -1.90 16.35
CA SER A 167 4.78 -1.04 17.30
C SER A 167 5.25 0.40 17.20
N ASP A 168 6.56 0.62 17.27
CA ASP A 168 7.16 1.95 17.22
C ASP A 168 6.90 2.63 15.88
N LEU A 169 6.95 1.87 14.77
CA LEU A 169 6.65 2.42 13.44
C LEU A 169 5.18 2.81 13.31
N VAL A 170 4.24 2.00 13.81
CA VAL A 170 2.81 2.35 13.81
C VAL A 170 2.57 3.59 14.66
N GLU A 171 3.20 3.71 15.83
CA GLU A 171 3.09 4.91 16.67
C GLU A 171 3.65 6.15 15.96
N LEU A 172 4.86 6.06 15.40
CA LEU A 172 5.47 7.14 14.64
C LEU A 172 4.59 7.58 13.46
N THR A 173 4.06 6.62 12.70
CA THR A 173 3.16 6.89 11.57
C THR A 173 1.86 7.53 12.03
N ASN A 174 1.36 7.14 13.21
CA ASN A 174 0.19 7.74 13.83
C ASN A 174 0.43 9.21 14.23
N GLU A 175 1.57 9.50 14.86
CA GLU A 175 1.93 10.88 15.20
C GLU A 175 2.14 11.73 13.94
N PHE A 176 2.77 11.18 12.90
CA PHE A 176 2.90 11.83 11.60
C PHE A 176 1.52 12.21 11.01
N GLN A 177 0.54 11.30 10.99
CA GLN A 177 -0.77 11.61 10.43
C GLN A 177 -1.58 12.58 11.31
N ILE A 178 -1.39 12.56 12.64
CA ILE A 178 -1.99 13.56 13.53
C ILE A 178 -1.46 14.95 13.17
N MET A 179 -0.13 15.09 13.06
CA MET A 179 0.53 16.38 12.79
C MET A 179 0.18 16.93 11.41
N THR A 180 0.18 16.07 10.39
CA THR A 180 0.03 16.50 8.99
C THR A 180 -1.41 16.42 8.48
N ARG A 181 -2.31 15.76 9.22
CA ARG A 181 -3.70 15.45 8.83
C ARG A 181 -3.84 14.67 7.51
N LYS A 182 -2.76 14.03 7.06
CA LYS A 182 -2.73 13.22 5.84
C LYS A 182 -3.41 11.89 6.05
N ALA A 183 -4.04 11.36 5.00
CA ALA A 183 -4.55 10.00 5.04
C ALA A 183 -3.39 9.02 4.91
N VAL A 184 -3.29 8.05 5.83
CA VAL A 184 -2.32 6.97 5.75
C VAL A 184 -3.07 5.64 5.72
N ILE A 185 -2.76 4.82 4.73
CA ILE A 185 -3.32 3.47 4.57
C ILE A 185 -2.18 2.46 4.70
N TRP A 186 -2.24 1.63 5.73
CA TRP A 186 -1.33 0.51 5.91
C TRP A 186 -1.86 -0.74 5.20
N ARG A 187 -1.04 -1.39 4.39
CA ARG A 187 -1.37 -2.70 3.83
C ARG A 187 -0.62 -3.78 4.60
N THR A 188 -1.34 -4.78 5.09
CA THR A 188 -0.69 -5.96 5.69
C THR A 188 0.16 -6.74 4.67
N SER A 189 1.20 -7.41 5.16
CA SER A 189 2.13 -8.14 4.31
C SER A 189 1.47 -9.33 3.63
N GLY A 190 1.84 -9.59 2.39
CA GLY A 190 1.59 -10.90 1.76
C GLY A 190 2.65 -11.90 2.16
N TYR A 191 2.55 -13.08 1.56
CA TYR A 191 3.37 -14.23 1.88
C TYR A 191 4.35 -14.53 0.75
N SER A 192 5.54 -15.01 1.12
CA SER A 192 6.49 -15.59 0.18
C SER A 192 6.10 -17.02 -0.16
N GLU A 193 6.41 -17.44 -1.38
CA GLU A 193 6.31 -18.83 -1.82
C GLU A 193 7.14 -19.76 -0.91
N GLN A 194 6.41 -20.50 -0.07
CA GLN A 194 6.78 -21.66 0.76
C GLN A 194 7.81 -21.48 1.90
N GLN A 195 7.28 -21.58 3.13
CA GLN A 195 7.55 -22.57 4.18
C GLN A 195 6.52 -22.27 5.30
N GLU A 196 5.87 -23.26 5.94
CA GLU A 196 4.91 -23.02 7.03
C GLU A 196 5.45 -22.07 8.13
N PRO A 197 6.72 -22.19 8.57
CA PRO A 197 7.33 -21.20 9.45
C PRO A 197 7.28 -19.75 8.96
N ILE A 198 7.43 -19.51 7.66
CA ILE A 198 7.36 -18.16 7.07
C ILE A 198 5.91 -17.67 7.06
N ILE A 199 4.95 -18.54 6.70
CA ILE A 199 3.53 -18.20 6.75
C ILE A 199 3.12 -17.79 8.17
N ASN A 200 3.50 -18.58 9.17
CA ASN A 200 3.20 -18.28 10.57
C ASN A 200 3.82 -16.96 11.00
N LYS A 201 5.11 -16.72 10.69
CA LYS A 201 5.77 -15.44 11.03
C LYS A 201 5.11 -14.24 10.34
N THR A 202 4.73 -14.35 9.07
CA THR A 202 4.02 -13.29 8.35
C THR A 202 2.62 -13.07 8.93
N SER A 203 1.91 -14.13 9.31
CA SER A 203 0.59 -14.02 9.96
C SER A 203 0.70 -13.36 11.33
N THR A 204 1.71 -13.71 12.12
CA THR A 204 2.00 -13.03 13.40
C THR A 204 2.33 -11.57 13.19
N LEU A 205 3.18 -11.23 12.22
CA LEU A 205 3.48 -9.84 11.86
C LEU A 205 2.20 -9.07 11.51
N ASN A 206 1.36 -9.64 10.63
CA ASN A 206 0.11 -9.01 10.23
C ASN A 206 -0.85 -8.83 11.42
N TYR A 207 -0.98 -9.83 12.28
CA TYR A 207 -1.82 -9.76 13.48
C TYR A 207 -1.38 -8.62 14.40
N VAL A 208 -0.09 -8.58 14.76
CA VAL A 208 0.48 -7.53 15.64
C VAL A 208 0.32 -6.15 15.02
N THR A 209 0.54 -6.03 13.71
CA THR A 209 0.37 -4.77 12.98
C THR A 209 -1.07 -4.27 13.06
N MET A 210 -2.05 -5.14 12.75
CA MET A 210 -3.47 -4.77 12.80
C MET A 210 -3.93 -4.44 14.22
N ASP A 211 -3.54 -5.24 15.21
CA ASP A 211 -3.87 -4.99 16.62
C ASP A 211 -3.36 -3.62 17.07
N LYS A 212 -2.11 -3.28 16.74
CA LYS A 212 -1.55 -1.97 17.08
C LYS A 212 -2.24 -0.82 16.33
N LEU A 213 -2.57 -1.02 15.05
CA LEU A 213 -3.32 -0.04 14.26
C LEU A 213 -4.71 0.22 14.85
N ASP A 214 -5.42 -0.82 15.27
CA ASP A 214 -6.72 -0.66 15.93
C ASP A 214 -6.59 0.05 17.29
N GLN A 215 -5.56 -0.27 18.08
CA GLN A 215 -5.27 0.43 19.33
C GLN A 215 -5.06 1.94 19.14
N VAL A 216 -4.21 2.35 18.19
CA VAL A 216 -3.96 3.79 17.96
C VAL A 216 -5.21 4.51 17.44
N ARG A 217 -6.03 3.85 16.61
CA ARG A 217 -7.29 4.42 16.10
C ARG A 217 -8.34 4.58 17.21
N VAL A 218 -8.45 3.62 18.12
CA VAL A 218 -9.32 3.74 19.30
C VAL A 218 -8.85 4.89 20.17
N ASN A 219 -7.55 4.96 20.48
CA ASN A 219 -6.97 6.03 21.27
C ASN A 219 -7.20 7.41 20.63
N ASN A 220 -6.97 7.57 19.33
CA ASN A 220 -7.24 8.84 18.65
C ASN A 220 -8.70 9.27 18.79
N THR A 221 -9.64 8.34 18.62
CA THR A 221 -11.07 8.62 18.81
C THR A 221 -11.37 9.05 20.25
N LEU A 222 -10.87 8.31 21.24
CA LEU A 222 -11.08 8.60 22.66
C LEU A 222 -10.54 9.98 23.08
N TYR A 223 -9.43 10.40 22.49
CA TYR A 223 -8.77 11.68 22.79
C TYR A 223 -9.11 12.79 21.80
N GLY A 224 -10.08 12.60 20.90
CA GLY A 224 -10.48 13.63 19.92
C GLY A 224 -9.39 14.04 18.94
N ARG A 225 -8.41 13.15 18.66
CA ARG A 225 -7.31 13.39 17.72
C ARG A 225 -7.72 13.04 16.29
N PRO A 226 -7.07 13.63 15.26
CA PRO A 226 -7.25 13.20 13.88
C PRO A 226 -7.07 11.69 13.72
N ASN A 227 -8.02 11.04 13.05
CA ASN A 227 -8.05 9.59 12.90
C ASN A 227 -8.13 9.19 11.42
N ARG A 228 -7.10 9.58 10.65
CA ARG A 228 -6.99 9.27 9.22
C ARG A 228 -5.94 8.18 8.95
N PHE A 229 -5.71 7.33 9.95
CA PHE A 229 -4.85 6.15 9.82
C PHE A 229 -5.73 4.91 9.68
N ASN A 230 -5.75 4.31 8.50
CA ASN A 230 -6.52 3.10 8.22
C ASN A 230 -5.63 1.99 7.67
N TYR A 231 -6.20 0.80 7.51
CA TYR A 231 -5.48 -0.33 6.93
C TYR A 231 -6.37 -1.25 6.12
N VAL A 232 -5.73 -2.00 5.23
CA VAL A 232 -6.33 -3.10 4.48
C VAL A 232 -5.65 -4.41 4.87
N ASN A 233 -6.45 -5.41 5.27
CA ASN A 233 -5.96 -6.76 5.57
C ASN A 233 -5.72 -7.55 4.28
N TRP A 234 -4.81 -7.07 3.44
CA TRP A 234 -4.46 -7.69 2.18
C TRP A 234 -3.85 -9.08 2.37
N GLY A 235 -2.97 -9.24 3.38
CA GLY A 235 -2.43 -10.55 3.76
C GLY A 235 -3.54 -11.58 3.99
N GLY A 236 -4.55 -11.24 4.80
CA GLY A 236 -5.72 -12.10 4.99
C GLY A 236 -6.49 -12.37 3.70
N ALA A 237 -6.67 -11.36 2.85
CA ALA A 237 -7.35 -11.51 1.55
C ALA A 237 -6.62 -12.47 0.60
N VAL A 238 -5.29 -12.49 0.60
CA VAL A 238 -4.50 -13.33 -0.33
C VAL A 238 -4.01 -14.64 0.28
N LEU A 239 -4.32 -14.93 1.54
CA LEU A 239 -3.83 -16.12 2.26
C LEU A 239 -4.17 -17.43 1.52
N ALA A 240 -5.42 -17.57 1.07
CA ALA A 240 -5.85 -18.76 0.30
C ALA A 240 -5.04 -18.92 -1.00
N ARG A 241 -4.68 -17.80 -1.65
CA ARG A 241 -3.85 -17.72 -2.86
C ARG A 241 -2.36 -17.60 -2.58
N SER A 242 -1.94 -18.03 -1.39
CA SER A 242 -0.53 -18.04 -0.98
C SER A 242 0.01 -19.45 -0.70
N ARG A 243 -0.88 -20.44 -0.58
CA ARG A 243 -0.55 -21.83 -0.27
C ARG A 243 0.04 -22.57 -1.48
N PRO A 244 0.85 -23.62 -1.26
CA PRO A 244 1.25 -24.54 -2.33
C PRO A 244 0.05 -25.03 -3.16
N GLY A 245 0.19 -25.11 -4.48
CA GLY A 245 -0.89 -25.53 -5.39
C GLY A 245 -1.88 -24.41 -5.77
N GLU A 246 -2.22 -23.53 -4.83
CA GLU A 246 -3.21 -22.45 -5.04
C GLU A 246 -2.58 -21.07 -5.31
N ARG A 247 -1.25 -20.96 -5.20
CA ARG A 247 -0.54 -19.67 -5.27
C ARG A 247 -0.62 -19.04 -6.66
N ILE A 248 -1.06 -17.77 -6.70
CA ILE A 248 -0.96 -16.93 -7.90
C ILE A 248 0.42 -16.27 -7.92
N LYS A 249 1.36 -16.90 -8.62
CA LYS A 249 2.79 -16.56 -8.57
C LYS A 249 3.14 -15.32 -9.39
N GLY A 250 4.11 -14.55 -8.87
CA GLY A 250 4.80 -13.51 -9.63
C GLY A 250 6.12 -14.01 -10.23
N ASP A 251 7.00 -13.06 -10.50
CA ASP A 251 8.36 -13.24 -11.03
C ASP A 251 9.37 -13.77 -10.00
N MET A 252 9.09 -13.62 -8.70
CA MET A 252 9.90 -14.21 -7.63
C MET A 252 9.04 -14.59 -6.42
N LYS A 253 9.62 -15.38 -5.50
CA LYS A 253 8.90 -15.99 -4.37
C LYS A 253 8.01 -15.02 -3.57
N PRO A 254 8.44 -13.80 -3.19
CA PRO A 254 7.58 -12.85 -2.45
C PRO A 254 6.56 -12.12 -3.34
N HIS A 255 6.74 -12.15 -4.65
CA HIS A 255 5.90 -11.42 -5.58
C HIS A 255 4.69 -12.26 -5.99
N TYR A 256 3.57 -11.58 -6.20
CA TYR A 256 2.33 -12.16 -6.69
C TYR A 256 2.12 -11.87 -8.17
N GLY A 257 1.22 -12.64 -8.79
CA GLY A 257 0.66 -12.34 -10.10
C GLY A 257 -0.18 -11.06 -10.08
N LEU A 258 -0.90 -10.76 -11.16
CA LEU A 258 -1.66 -9.51 -11.23
C LEU A 258 -2.89 -9.51 -10.32
N GLU A 259 -3.59 -10.63 -10.25
CA GLU A 259 -4.89 -10.73 -9.59
C GLU A 259 -4.79 -10.33 -8.11
N PRO A 260 -3.82 -10.82 -7.30
CA PRO A 260 -3.66 -10.35 -5.92
C PRO A 260 -3.24 -8.88 -5.81
N ARG A 261 -2.51 -8.34 -6.79
CA ARG A 261 -2.15 -6.91 -6.82
C ARG A 261 -3.39 -6.05 -7.12
N HIS A 262 -4.25 -6.51 -8.03
CA HIS A 262 -5.52 -5.86 -8.31
C HIS A 262 -6.45 -5.89 -7.09
N VAL A 263 -6.51 -7.01 -6.35
CA VAL A 263 -7.22 -7.06 -5.07
C VAL A 263 -6.76 -5.95 -4.14
N LEU A 264 -5.45 -5.72 -3.98
CA LEU A 264 -4.98 -4.62 -3.12
C LEU A 264 -5.50 -3.26 -3.60
N ILE A 265 -5.45 -3.00 -4.90
CA ILE A 265 -5.95 -1.75 -5.48
C ILE A 265 -7.42 -1.58 -5.10
N GLU A 266 -8.26 -2.59 -5.35
CA GLU A 266 -9.69 -2.54 -5.02
C GLU A 266 -9.93 -2.35 -3.51
N MET A 267 -9.17 -3.03 -2.63
CA MET A 267 -9.32 -2.85 -1.19
C MET A 267 -9.01 -1.41 -0.75
N ILE A 268 -7.98 -0.78 -1.34
CA ILE A 268 -7.61 0.61 -1.06
C ILE A 268 -8.67 1.55 -1.63
N THR A 269 -9.13 1.32 -2.86
CA THR A 269 -10.14 2.16 -3.52
C THR A 269 -11.47 2.14 -2.77
N ASN A 270 -11.98 0.97 -2.38
CA ASN A 270 -13.20 0.86 -1.57
C ASN A 270 -13.06 1.57 -0.21
N LEU A 271 -11.86 1.55 0.38
CA LEU A 271 -11.59 2.27 1.63
C LEU A 271 -11.63 3.79 1.43
N LEU A 272 -11.03 4.30 0.35
CA LEU A 272 -11.05 5.72 0.00
C LEU A 272 -12.46 6.23 -0.34
N GLU A 273 -13.22 5.48 -1.14
CA GLU A 273 -14.61 5.81 -1.48
C GLU A 273 -15.47 5.95 -0.20
N LYS A 274 -15.27 5.04 0.76
CA LYS A 274 -15.93 5.11 2.07
C LYS A 274 -15.52 6.35 2.87
N GLU A 275 -14.24 6.71 2.88
CA GLU A 275 -13.75 7.91 3.59
C GLU A 275 -14.33 9.19 3.01
N GLU A 276 -14.40 9.30 1.68
CA GLU A 276 -14.99 10.46 0.99
C GLU A 276 -16.48 10.59 1.28
N TYR A 277 -17.21 9.49 1.23
CA TYR A 277 -18.63 9.46 1.59
C TYR A 277 -18.86 9.96 3.04
N LEU A 278 -18.06 9.47 3.99
CA LEU A 278 -18.18 9.90 5.39
C LEU A 278 -17.86 11.38 5.58
N LYS A 279 -16.88 11.91 4.84
CA LYS A 279 -16.55 13.34 4.86
C LYS A 279 -17.70 14.20 4.32
N TYR A 280 -18.29 13.79 3.20
CA TYR A 280 -19.43 14.49 2.62
C TYR A 280 -20.62 14.57 3.60
N MET A 281 -20.89 13.48 4.31
CA MET A 281 -21.98 13.40 5.30
C MET A 281 -21.71 14.18 6.60
N SER A 282 -20.45 14.49 6.93
CA SER A 282 -20.12 15.30 8.11
C SER A 282 -20.15 16.81 7.83
N ASP A 283 -19.99 17.19 6.56
CA ASP A 283 -19.95 18.59 6.11
C ASP A 283 -21.33 19.11 5.67
N SER A 284 -22.34 18.23 5.56
CA SER A 284 -23.75 18.52 5.21
C SER A 284 -24.64 18.66 6.43
#